data_AF-A0A529W5L2-F1
#
_entry.id   AF-A0A529W5L2-F1
#
_cell.length_a   1.000
_cell.length_b   1.000
_cell.length_c   1.000
_cell.angle_alpha   90.00
_cell.angle_beta   90.00
_cell.angle_gamma   90.00
#
_symmetry.space_group_name_H-M   'P 1'
#
loop_
_entity.id
_entity.type
_entity.pdbx_description
1 polymer ?
#
loop_
_entity_poly.entity_id
_entity_poly.type
_entity_poly.pdbx_seq_one_letter_code
_entity_poly.pdbx_strand_id
1 'polypeptide(L)'
;MDAWLTEKFPNLNYRTAFDCTGEMKKLWLEPSSSFGIPTSFVVDRDGHIAYIGHPAPLDDVLPKVLNGSWRSSYEAKAVDAKRISRVRESSLSQPIYAKLGPAMQDEDWAAALLAIEEGLAVMPDSFDFRRVHADILLHKLRDIKTGLPLMRELVEDAINKKFEAMSWVVMALNQLFHPTIDNSHLPHDDRFAMGKELSEQILELNPPQGDGDFKFGCYFPVAQYYYESGNKDRAIELIEVAIKSLDHSEPVPDQTKQRYLTSLLQALANYTGEPACHAGLCVAPQNKTSETQNAVTS
;
A
#
# COMPACT_ATOMS: atom_id res chain seq x y z
N MET A 1 4.20 -5.38 37.93
CA MET A 1 4.95 -4.51 37.00
C MET A 1 6.43 -4.88 37.02
N ASP A 2 7.11 -4.75 38.16
CA ASP A 2 8.50 -5.19 38.32
C ASP A 2 8.71 -6.65 37.94
N ALA A 3 7.82 -7.56 38.36
CA ALA A 3 7.88 -8.97 37.97
C ALA A 3 7.83 -9.18 36.45
N TRP A 4 7.01 -8.41 35.73
CA TRP A 4 6.89 -8.49 34.27
C TRP A 4 8.12 -7.91 33.56
N LEU A 5 8.65 -6.80 34.07
CA LEU A 5 9.90 -6.19 33.57
C LEU A 5 11.10 -7.13 33.74
N THR A 6 11.26 -7.73 34.92
CA THR A 6 12.34 -8.69 35.20
C THR A 6 12.20 -9.95 34.35
N GLU A 7 10.98 -10.42 34.10
CA GLU A 7 10.74 -11.58 33.23
C GLU A 7 11.07 -11.27 31.75
N LYS A 8 10.60 -10.13 31.22
CA LYS A 8 10.77 -9.78 29.80
C LYS A 8 12.13 -9.17 29.47
N PHE A 9 12.73 -8.47 30.43
CA PHE A 9 13.99 -7.75 30.28
C PHE A 9 14.92 -8.06 31.46
N PRO A 10 15.42 -9.30 31.57
CA PRO A 10 16.24 -9.74 32.71
C PRO A 10 17.56 -8.96 32.85
N ASN A 11 18.01 -8.29 31.78
CA ASN A 11 19.26 -7.54 31.72
C ASN A 11 19.06 -6.01 31.61
N LEU A 12 17.91 -5.49 32.03
CA LEU A 12 17.62 -4.05 31.97
C LEU A 12 18.63 -3.26 32.83
N ASN A 13 19.44 -2.42 32.20
CA ASN A 13 20.52 -1.66 32.87
C ASN A 13 20.22 -0.15 32.97
N TYR A 14 18.99 0.26 32.70
CA TYR A 14 18.53 1.64 32.82
C TYR A 14 17.22 1.72 33.60
N ARG A 15 16.94 2.90 34.16
CA ARG A 15 15.69 3.14 34.89
C ARG A 15 14.54 3.23 33.90
N THR A 16 13.43 2.59 34.22
CA THR A 16 12.21 2.63 33.41
C THR A 16 11.05 3.06 34.28
N ALA A 17 10.19 3.91 33.72
CA ALA A 17 8.91 4.29 34.29
C ALA A 17 7.83 4.02 33.25
N PHE A 18 6.61 3.73 33.70
CA PHE A 18 5.47 3.55 32.83
C PHE A 18 4.37 4.49 33.28
N ASP A 19 3.65 5.01 32.29
CA ASP A 19 2.43 5.75 32.52
C ASP A 19 1.23 4.84 32.26
N CYS A 20 0.44 4.61 33.31
CA CYS A 20 -0.84 3.88 33.23
C CYS A 20 -2.05 4.83 33.27
N THR A 21 -1.82 6.14 33.36
CA THR A 21 -2.87 7.17 33.48
C THR A 21 -3.23 7.79 32.12
N GLY A 22 -2.33 7.67 31.13
CA GLY A 22 -2.49 8.27 29.81
C GLY A 22 -1.94 9.70 29.71
N GLU A 23 -1.30 10.22 30.76
CA GLU A 23 -0.64 11.51 30.77
C GLU A 23 0.46 11.63 29.69
N MET A 24 1.24 10.58 29.43
CA MET A 24 2.25 10.59 28.36
C MET A 24 1.59 10.68 26.99
N LYS A 25 0.44 10.04 26.78
CA LYS A 25 -0.31 10.19 25.54
C LYS A 25 -0.79 11.64 25.36
N LYS A 26 -1.42 12.20 26.39
CA LYS A 26 -2.06 13.53 26.35
C LYS A 26 -1.05 14.68 26.30
N LEU A 27 0.03 14.60 27.07
CA LEU A 27 0.97 15.70 27.26
C LEU A 27 2.19 15.62 26.32
N TRP A 28 2.52 14.43 25.81
CA TRP A 28 3.68 14.24 24.93
C TRP A 28 3.27 13.79 23.53
N LEU A 29 2.54 12.67 23.40
CA LEU A 29 2.26 12.10 22.09
C LEU A 29 1.35 12.99 21.24
N GLU A 30 0.20 13.39 21.77
CA GLU A 30 -0.78 14.23 21.06
C GLU A 30 -0.17 15.58 20.62
N PRO A 31 0.55 16.33 21.49
CA PRO A 31 1.15 17.61 21.10
C PRO A 31 2.39 17.48 20.20
N SER A 32 3.05 16.32 20.17
CA SER A 32 4.23 16.10 19.33
C SER A 32 3.89 15.99 17.84
N SER A 33 2.61 15.83 17.51
CA SER A 33 2.13 15.52 16.17
C SER A 33 2.85 14.30 15.57
N SER A 34 3.23 13.33 16.41
CA SER A 34 3.72 12.02 15.97
C SER A 34 2.56 11.03 15.92
N PHE A 35 2.27 10.48 14.74
CA PHE A 35 1.10 9.61 14.52
C PHE A 35 1.44 8.11 14.49
N GLY A 36 2.71 7.73 14.56
CA GLY A 36 3.14 6.33 14.46
C GLY A 36 3.38 5.68 15.82
N ILE A 37 2.99 4.42 15.99
CA ILE A 37 3.46 3.57 17.09
C ILE A 37 4.36 2.50 16.48
N PRO A 38 5.57 2.25 17.03
CA PRO A 38 6.18 2.93 18.18
C PRO A 38 6.74 4.33 17.84
N THR A 39 6.65 5.28 18.79
CA THR A 39 7.31 6.60 18.77
C THR A 39 8.19 6.74 20.00
N SER A 40 9.40 7.26 19.80
CA SER A 40 10.40 7.56 20.83
C SER A 40 10.63 9.05 20.95
N PHE A 41 10.86 9.50 22.19
CA PHE A 41 11.32 10.85 22.51
C PHE A 41 12.71 10.71 23.15
N VAL A 42 13.71 11.39 22.59
CA VAL A 42 15.06 11.44 23.18
C VAL A 42 15.26 12.83 23.77
N VAL A 43 15.58 12.87 25.06
CA VAL A 43 15.99 14.08 25.76
C VAL A 43 17.51 14.07 25.90
N ASP A 44 18.18 15.13 25.46
CA ASP A 44 19.64 15.27 25.54
C ASP A 44 20.12 15.67 26.95
N ARG A 45 21.45 15.78 27.11
CA ARG A 45 22.07 16.15 28.39
C ARG A 45 21.70 17.56 28.88
N ASP A 46 21.25 18.42 27.98
CA ASP A 46 20.84 19.79 28.30
C ASP A 46 19.35 19.86 28.65
N GLY A 47 18.66 18.72 28.73
CA GLY A 47 17.24 18.64 29.07
C GLY A 47 16.31 19.00 27.92
N HIS A 48 16.82 19.08 26.69
CA HIS A 48 16.02 19.42 25.53
C HIS A 48 15.64 18.18 24.72
N ILE A 49 14.50 18.22 24.03
CA ILE A 49 14.13 17.17 23.08
C ILE A 49 15.10 17.23 21.90
N ALA A 50 15.81 16.13 21.67
CA ALA A 50 16.76 15.96 20.57
C ALA A 50 16.17 15.14 19.41
N TYR A 51 15.18 14.28 19.68
CA TYR A 51 14.57 13.44 18.66
C TYR A 51 13.13 13.08 19.02
N ILE A 52 12.25 13.09 18.01
CA ILE A 52 10.89 12.54 18.05
C ILE A 52 10.68 11.70 16.79
N GLY A 53 10.46 10.39 16.93
CA GLY A 53 10.25 9.52 15.77
C GLY A 53 10.31 8.02 16.07
N HIS A 54 10.35 7.19 15.03
CA HIS A 54 10.39 5.72 15.17
C HIS A 54 11.67 5.27 15.90
N PRO A 55 11.65 4.22 16.76
CA PRO A 55 12.84 3.75 17.46
C PRO A 55 13.93 3.13 16.58
N ALA A 56 13.58 2.60 15.39
CA ALA A 56 14.56 1.87 14.55
C ALA A 56 15.88 2.62 14.26
N PRO A 57 15.89 3.94 13.99
CA PRO A 57 17.13 4.68 13.76
C PRO A 57 17.89 5.08 15.03
N LEU A 58 17.41 4.73 16.23
CA LEU A 58 18.02 5.24 17.47
C LEU A 58 19.46 4.77 17.68
N ASP A 59 19.84 3.59 17.17
CA ASP A 59 21.22 3.12 17.24
C ASP A 59 22.21 4.07 16.54
N ASP A 60 21.75 4.75 15.48
CA ASP A 60 22.54 5.77 14.76
C ASP A 60 22.41 7.17 15.40
N VAL A 61 21.24 7.49 15.95
CA VAL A 61 20.93 8.81 16.52
C VAL A 61 21.58 9.00 17.89
N LEU A 62 21.49 8.01 18.79
CA LEU A 62 21.92 8.14 20.18
C LEU A 62 23.41 8.48 20.32
N PRO A 63 24.36 7.86 19.59
CA PRO A 63 25.77 8.26 19.65
C PRO A 63 25.99 9.72 19.27
N LYS A 64 25.25 10.24 18.28
CA LYS A 64 25.32 11.65 17.83
C LYS A 64 24.70 12.61 18.84
N VAL A 65 23.64 12.18 19.55
CA VAL A 65 23.07 12.95 20.66
C VAL A 65 24.07 13.01 21.82
N LEU A 66 24.70 11.88 22.16
CA LEU A 66 25.66 11.79 23.26
C LEU A 66 26.94 12.60 23.03
N ASN A 67 27.39 12.73 21.78
CA ASN A 67 28.57 13.55 21.45
C ASN A 67 28.24 15.01 21.09
N GLY A 68 26.97 15.40 21.16
CA GLY A 68 26.50 16.77 20.93
C GLY A 68 26.37 17.19 19.46
N SER A 69 26.64 16.30 18.50
CA SER A 69 26.62 16.63 17.06
C SER A 69 25.23 16.57 16.43
N TRP A 70 24.24 15.94 17.08
CA TRP A 70 22.92 15.71 16.48
C TRP A 70 22.10 17.00 16.28
N ARG A 71 21.93 17.83 17.32
CA ARG A 71 20.95 18.93 17.33
C ARG A 71 21.13 19.94 16.19
N SER A 72 22.37 20.23 15.80
CA SER A 72 22.68 21.17 14.72
C SER A 72 22.81 20.50 13.36
N SER A 73 22.72 19.16 13.30
CA SER A 73 22.98 18.37 12.11
C SER A 73 21.88 18.55 11.05
N TYR A 74 22.25 18.27 9.81
CA TYR A 74 21.29 18.26 8.70
C TYR A 74 20.28 17.13 8.87
N GLU A 75 20.71 15.97 9.36
CA GLU A 75 19.85 14.80 9.57
C GLU A 75 18.76 15.07 10.61
N ALA A 76 19.09 15.73 11.73
CA ALA A 76 18.09 16.10 12.73
C ALA A 76 17.01 17.02 12.12
N LYS A 77 17.43 18.05 11.38
CA LYS A 77 16.52 18.95 10.66
C LYS A 77 15.67 18.23 9.62
N ALA A 78 16.25 17.27 8.90
CA ALA A 78 15.54 16.49 7.89
C ALA A 78 14.49 15.56 8.51
N VAL A 79 14.80 14.93 9.65
CA VAL A 79 13.85 14.10 10.41
C VAL A 79 12.66 14.95 10.89
N ASP A 80 12.92 16.11 11.48
CA ASP A 80 11.86 17.01 11.95
C ASP A 80 11.03 17.58 10.79
N ALA A 81 11.68 18.00 9.70
CA ALA A 81 10.99 18.47 8.50
C ALA A 81 10.07 17.38 7.93
N LYS A 82 10.53 16.13 7.87
CA LYS A 82 9.72 14.99 7.42
C LYS A 82 8.54 14.74 8.35
N ARG A 83 8.74 14.81 9.67
CA ARG A 83 7.66 14.68 10.66
C ARG A 83 6.62 15.79 10.45
N ILE A 84 7.04 17.06 10.44
CA ILE A 84 6.14 18.22 10.26
C ILE A 84 5.39 18.14 8.92
N SER A 85 6.05 17.72 7.85
CA SER A 85 5.40 17.53 6.54
C SER A 85 4.27 16.50 6.62
N ARG A 86 4.53 15.34 7.23
CA ARG A 86 3.50 14.29 7.43
C ARG A 86 2.33 14.78 8.28
N VAL A 87 2.58 15.64 9.27
CA VAL A 87 1.52 16.25 10.07
C VAL A 87 0.63 17.12 9.21
N ARG A 88 1.25 18.00 8.41
CA ARG A 88 0.52 18.88 7.51
C ARG A 88 -0.32 18.06 6.53
N GLU A 89 0.27 17.05 5.90
CA GLU A 89 -0.41 16.14 4.98
C GLU A 89 -1.59 15.41 5.66
N SER A 90 -1.41 14.91 6.88
CA SER A 90 -2.49 14.28 7.65
C SER A 90 -3.61 15.27 7.98
N SER A 91 -3.28 16.47 8.45
CA SER A 91 -4.28 17.50 8.77
C SER A 91 -5.09 17.95 7.56
N LEU A 92 -4.49 17.94 6.36
CA LEU A 92 -5.18 18.26 5.11
C LEU A 92 -6.01 17.07 4.58
N SER A 93 -5.54 15.83 4.76
CA SER A 93 -6.23 14.63 4.26
C SER A 93 -7.36 14.13 5.16
N GLN A 94 -7.24 14.26 6.49
CA GLN A 94 -8.25 13.79 7.44
C GLN A 94 -9.67 14.31 7.16
N PRO A 95 -9.92 15.62 6.96
CA PRO A 95 -11.28 16.10 6.67
C PRO A 95 -11.82 15.56 5.35
N ILE A 96 -10.95 15.30 4.37
CA ILE A 96 -11.32 14.70 3.10
C ILE A 96 -11.74 13.24 3.30
N TYR A 97 -10.95 12.45 4.02
CA TYR A 97 -11.29 11.06 4.33
C TYR A 97 -12.55 10.93 5.20
N ALA A 98 -12.81 11.90 6.08
CA ALA A 98 -14.04 11.94 6.89
C ALA A 98 -15.31 12.13 6.04
N LYS A 99 -15.21 12.79 4.88
CA LYS A 99 -16.30 12.92 3.90
C LYS A 99 -16.34 11.73 2.94
N LEU A 100 -15.18 11.32 2.44
CA LEU A 100 -15.04 10.25 1.46
C LEU A 100 -15.47 8.89 2.03
N GLY A 101 -15.09 8.56 3.27
CA GLY A 101 -15.38 7.27 3.89
C GLY A 101 -16.87 6.91 3.90
N PRO A 102 -17.75 7.75 4.47
CA PRO A 102 -19.19 7.55 4.43
C PRO A 102 -19.74 7.49 3.00
N ALA A 103 -19.33 8.39 2.11
CA ALA A 103 -19.81 8.41 0.73
C ALA A 103 -19.44 7.12 -0.04
N MET A 104 -18.23 6.59 0.19
CA MET A 104 -17.80 5.31 -0.36
C MET A 104 -18.60 4.13 0.21
N GLN A 105 -18.95 4.18 1.49
CA GLN A 105 -19.73 3.13 2.16
C GLN A 105 -21.20 3.12 1.70
N ASP A 106 -21.80 4.29 1.51
CA ASP A 106 -23.18 4.45 1.07
C ASP A 106 -23.31 4.38 -0.46
N GLU A 107 -22.20 4.16 -1.17
CA GLU A 107 -22.11 4.18 -2.64
C GLU A 107 -22.63 5.48 -3.27
N ASP A 108 -22.57 6.59 -2.52
CA ASP A 108 -22.85 7.93 -3.01
C ASP A 108 -21.63 8.43 -3.82
N TRP A 109 -21.53 7.94 -5.05
CA TRP A 109 -20.42 8.24 -5.95
C TRP A 109 -20.31 9.72 -6.30
N ALA A 110 -21.43 10.46 -6.26
CA ALA A 110 -21.43 11.90 -6.47
C ALA A 110 -20.78 12.63 -5.28
N ALA A 111 -21.16 12.28 -4.04
CA ALA A 111 -20.52 12.83 -2.85
C ALA A 111 -19.05 12.41 -2.72
N ALA A 112 -18.72 11.16 -3.09
CA ALA A 112 -17.34 10.66 -3.11
C ALA A 112 -16.48 11.44 -4.12
N LEU A 113 -17.01 11.71 -5.32
CA LEU A 113 -16.34 12.53 -6.33
C LEU A 113 -16.10 13.97 -5.81
N LEU A 114 -17.12 14.61 -5.23
CA LEU A 114 -16.96 15.95 -4.67
C LEU A 114 -15.91 15.99 -3.55
N ALA A 115 -15.89 14.99 -2.67
CA ALA A 115 -14.91 14.90 -1.59
C ALA A 115 -13.48 14.75 -2.15
N ILE A 116 -13.28 13.92 -3.18
CA ILE A 116 -11.94 13.73 -3.75
C ILE A 116 -11.46 14.95 -4.54
N GLU A 117 -12.36 15.64 -5.25
CA GLU A 117 -12.06 16.90 -5.93
C GLU A 117 -11.66 18.00 -4.93
N GLU A 118 -12.33 18.11 -3.79
CA GLU A 118 -11.93 19.00 -2.69
C GLU A 118 -10.53 18.64 -2.18
N GLY A 119 -10.23 17.34 -2.04
CA GLY A 119 -8.91 16.87 -1.65
C GLY A 119 -7.83 17.24 -2.65
N LEU A 120 -8.09 17.08 -3.94
CA LEU A 120 -7.16 17.44 -5.02
C LEU A 120 -6.95 18.94 -5.17
N ALA A 121 -7.95 19.76 -4.84
CA ALA A 121 -7.79 21.22 -4.80
C ALA A 121 -6.76 21.67 -3.75
N VAL A 122 -6.60 20.90 -2.67
CA VAL A 122 -5.66 21.20 -1.58
C VAL A 122 -4.33 20.44 -1.73
N MET A 123 -4.37 19.22 -2.26
CA MET A 123 -3.21 18.34 -2.45
C MET A 123 -3.22 17.74 -3.86
N PRO A 124 -2.93 18.56 -4.90
CA PRO A 124 -3.02 18.11 -6.29
C PRO A 124 -2.04 16.98 -6.63
N ASP A 125 -0.88 16.95 -5.97
CA ASP A 125 0.16 15.95 -6.23
C ASP A 125 -0.09 14.61 -5.51
N SER A 126 -1.12 14.51 -4.66
CA SER A 126 -1.44 13.30 -3.91
C SER A 126 -1.78 12.16 -4.87
N PHE A 127 -0.89 11.18 -4.96
CA PHE A 127 -1.12 10.01 -5.82
C PHE A 127 -2.34 9.21 -5.37
N ASP A 128 -2.54 9.07 -4.06
CA ASP A 128 -3.71 8.37 -3.53
C ASP A 128 -5.02 9.05 -3.92
N PHE A 129 -5.07 10.39 -3.87
CA PHE A 129 -6.27 11.11 -4.28
C PHE A 129 -6.51 11.00 -5.78
N ARG A 130 -5.45 11.13 -6.59
CA ARG A 130 -5.56 10.97 -8.05
C ARG A 130 -5.99 9.57 -8.45
N ARG A 131 -5.48 8.53 -7.75
CA ARG A 131 -5.91 7.14 -7.94
C ARG A 131 -7.38 6.95 -7.59
N VAL A 132 -7.85 7.44 -6.44
CA VAL A 132 -9.27 7.31 -6.05
C VAL A 132 -10.16 8.09 -7.00
N HIS A 133 -9.73 9.26 -7.45
CA HIS A 133 -10.45 10.05 -8.45
C HIS A 133 -10.61 9.30 -9.78
N ALA A 134 -9.54 8.66 -10.26
CA ALA A 134 -9.59 7.79 -11.43
C ALA A 134 -10.52 6.58 -11.21
N ASP A 135 -10.45 5.90 -10.06
CA ASP A 135 -11.32 4.76 -9.72
C ASP A 135 -12.80 5.14 -9.76
N ILE A 136 -13.18 6.25 -9.12
CA ILE A 136 -14.55 6.74 -9.07
C ILE A 136 -15.06 7.02 -10.49
N LEU A 137 -14.30 7.77 -11.28
CA LEU A 137 -14.72 8.14 -12.64
C LEU A 137 -14.77 6.93 -13.57
N LEU A 138 -13.72 6.11 -13.59
CA LEU A 138 -13.63 4.96 -14.49
C LEU A 138 -14.61 3.87 -14.11
N HIS A 139 -14.68 3.46 -12.85
CA HIS A 139 -15.34 2.22 -12.44
C HIS A 139 -16.70 2.44 -11.83
N LYS A 140 -16.86 3.48 -11.01
CA LYS A 140 -18.10 3.70 -10.26
C LYS A 140 -19.13 4.48 -11.06
N LEU A 141 -18.73 5.62 -11.61
CA LEU A 141 -19.56 6.48 -12.44
C LEU A 141 -19.54 6.07 -13.92
N ARG A 142 -18.52 5.31 -14.34
CA ARG A 142 -18.28 4.92 -15.74
C ARG A 142 -18.20 6.12 -16.69
N ASP A 143 -17.73 7.26 -16.19
CA ASP A 143 -17.38 8.42 -17.00
C ASP A 143 -16.01 8.21 -17.64
N ILE A 144 -15.99 7.36 -18.67
CA ILE A 144 -14.77 7.04 -19.42
C ILE A 144 -14.16 8.29 -20.07
N LYS A 145 -15.00 9.25 -20.47
CA LYS A 145 -14.56 10.47 -21.14
C LYS A 145 -13.65 11.30 -20.23
N THR A 146 -13.99 11.39 -18.94
CA THR A 146 -13.22 12.15 -17.96
C THR A 146 -12.15 11.29 -17.28
N GLY A 147 -12.49 10.04 -16.92
CA GLY A 147 -11.61 9.15 -16.17
C GLY A 147 -10.40 8.63 -16.97
N LEU A 148 -10.56 8.38 -18.28
CA LEU A 148 -9.47 7.78 -19.07
C LEU A 148 -8.27 8.71 -19.28
N PRO A 149 -8.44 10.02 -19.59
CA PRO A 149 -7.33 10.96 -19.60
C PRO A 149 -6.60 11.05 -18.25
N LEU A 150 -7.34 11.08 -17.13
CA LEU A 150 -6.74 11.11 -15.79
C LEU A 150 -5.93 9.84 -15.49
N MET A 151 -6.44 8.69 -15.93
CA MET A 151 -5.72 7.43 -15.79
C MET A 151 -4.40 7.44 -16.59
N ARG A 152 -4.41 7.97 -17.82
CA ARG A 152 -3.18 8.14 -18.61
C ARG A 152 -2.15 9.02 -17.91
N GLU A 153 -2.58 10.15 -17.38
CA GLU A 153 -1.71 11.05 -16.61
C GLU A 153 -1.13 10.34 -15.37
N LEU A 154 -1.97 9.59 -14.64
CA LEU A 154 -1.53 8.80 -13.48
C LEU A 154 -0.47 7.76 -13.86
N VAL A 155 -0.62 7.09 -15.02
CA VAL A 155 0.35 6.13 -15.55
C VAL A 155 1.66 6.82 -15.93
N GLU A 156 1.58 7.92 -16.66
CA GLU A 156 2.76 8.70 -17.07
C GLU A 156 3.54 9.18 -15.85
N ASP A 157 2.86 9.71 -14.83
CA ASP A 157 3.49 10.14 -13.58
C ASP A 157 4.13 8.98 -12.80
N ALA A 158 3.46 7.83 -12.74
CA ALA A 158 3.99 6.64 -12.07
C ALA A 158 5.27 6.15 -12.75
N ILE A 159 5.30 6.14 -14.08
CA ILE A 159 6.46 5.74 -14.88
C ILE A 159 7.60 6.76 -14.76
N ASN A 160 7.30 8.06 -14.84
CA ASN A 160 8.29 9.13 -14.78
C ASN A 160 9.04 9.18 -13.43
N LYS A 161 8.41 8.73 -12.35
CA LYS A 161 9.06 8.59 -11.03
C LYS A 161 9.95 7.34 -10.89
N LYS A 162 9.98 6.48 -11.91
CA LYS A 162 10.86 5.31 -12.02
C LYS A 162 10.86 4.44 -10.75
N PHE A 163 12.04 3.96 -10.34
CA PHE A 163 12.30 3.06 -9.23
C PHE A 163 11.78 3.56 -7.87
N GLU A 164 11.56 4.87 -7.69
CA GLU A 164 11.08 5.43 -6.42
C GLU A 164 9.59 5.13 -6.17
N ALA A 165 8.85 4.73 -7.21
CA ALA A 165 7.39 4.65 -7.20
C ALA A 165 6.84 3.30 -7.66
N MET A 166 7.52 2.18 -7.39
CA MET A 166 7.00 0.83 -7.68
C MET A 166 5.56 0.64 -7.18
N SER A 167 5.26 1.13 -5.98
CA SER A 167 3.90 1.08 -5.43
C SER A 167 2.89 1.80 -6.32
N TRP A 168 3.27 2.92 -6.94
CA TRP A 168 2.40 3.70 -7.81
C TRP A 168 2.14 2.98 -9.13
N VAL A 169 3.19 2.40 -9.73
CA VAL A 169 3.08 1.58 -10.95
C VAL A 169 2.13 0.40 -10.71
N VAL A 170 2.30 -0.31 -9.59
CA VAL A 170 1.41 -1.43 -9.20
C VAL A 170 -0.02 -0.96 -8.95
N MET A 171 -0.19 0.17 -8.25
CA MET A 171 -1.52 0.74 -7.98
C MET A 171 -2.24 1.17 -9.25
N ALA A 172 -1.54 1.78 -10.20
CA ALA A 172 -2.09 2.12 -11.50
C ALA A 172 -2.46 0.86 -12.30
N LEU A 173 -1.60 -0.17 -12.30
CA LEU A 173 -1.89 -1.41 -13.02
C LEU A 173 -3.10 -2.14 -12.41
N ASN A 174 -3.28 -2.08 -11.09
CA ASN A 174 -4.45 -2.64 -10.42
C ASN A 174 -5.76 -2.00 -10.91
N GLN A 175 -5.78 -0.70 -11.18
CA GLN A 175 -6.96 -0.02 -11.73
C GLN A 175 -7.37 -0.55 -13.10
N LEU A 176 -6.45 -1.21 -13.82
CA LEU A 176 -6.66 -1.72 -15.17
C LEU A 176 -6.81 -3.25 -15.20
N PHE A 177 -6.10 -4.00 -14.35
CA PHE A 177 -5.97 -5.45 -14.45
C PHE A 177 -6.11 -6.19 -13.12
N HIS A 178 -6.56 -5.54 -12.03
CA HIS A 178 -6.86 -6.31 -10.82
C HIS A 178 -8.08 -7.22 -11.08
N PRO A 179 -8.00 -8.54 -10.87
CA PRO A 179 -9.06 -9.47 -11.29
C PRO A 179 -10.42 -9.29 -10.61
N THR A 180 -10.46 -8.59 -9.48
CA THR A 180 -11.70 -8.31 -8.74
C THR A 180 -12.40 -7.03 -9.20
N ILE A 181 -11.79 -6.25 -10.10
CA ILE A 181 -12.37 -5.04 -10.65
C ILE A 181 -12.99 -5.40 -12.00
N ASP A 182 -14.28 -5.10 -12.18
CA ASP A 182 -14.90 -5.18 -13.51
C ASP A 182 -14.29 -4.09 -14.39
N ASN A 183 -13.52 -4.50 -15.39
CA ASN A 183 -12.85 -3.61 -16.34
C ASN A 183 -13.41 -3.75 -17.77
N SER A 184 -14.54 -4.48 -17.92
CA SER A 184 -15.10 -4.82 -19.24
C SER A 184 -15.62 -3.62 -20.03
N HIS A 185 -15.90 -2.52 -19.34
CA HIS A 185 -16.39 -1.26 -19.91
C HIS A 185 -15.26 -0.32 -20.36
N LEU A 186 -14.00 -0.61 -20.02
CA LEU A 186 -12.87 0.22 -20.44
C LEU A 186 -12.54 -0.01 -21.92
N PRO A 187 -12.11 1.04 -22.67
CA PRO A 187 -11.62 0.87 -24.02
C PRO A 187 -10.42 -0.09 -24.06
N HIS A 188 -10.55 -1.15 -24.86
CA HIS A 188 -9.59 -2.24 -24.90
C HIS A 188 -8.17 -1.74 -25.24
N ASP A 189 -8.01 -1.01 -26.34
CA ASP A 189 -6.67 -0.63 -26.83
C ASP A 189 -5.92 0.27 -25.84
N ASP A 190 -6.61 1.26 -25.26
CA ASP A 190 -6.03 2.14 -24.23
C ASP A 190 -5.63 1.37 -22.97
N ARG A 191 -6.52 0.51 -22.48
CA ARG A 191 -6.29 -0.32 -21.28
C ARG A 191 -5.06 -1.21 -21.47
N PHE A 192 -4.96 -1.90 -22.61
CA PHE A 192 -3.84 -2.80 -22.89
C PHE A 192 -2.54 -2.08 -23.19
N ALA A 193 -2.58 -0.91 -23.84
CA ALA A 193 -1.38 -0.09 -24.04
C ALA A 193 -0.78 0.35 -22.69
N MET A 194 -1.58 0.93 -21.80
CA MET A 194 -1.13 1.29 -20.45
C MET A 194 -0.70 0.07 -19.63
N GLY A 195 -1.45 -1.03 -19.72
CA GLY A 195 -1.14 -2.29 -19.05
C GLY A 195 0.22 -2.86 -19.45
N LYS A 196 0.57 -2.77 -20.73
CA LYS A 196 1.87 -3.18 -21.25
C LYS A 196 3.00 -2.38 -20.63
N GLU A 197 2.92 -1.06 -20.70
CA GLU A 197 3.96 -0.16 -20.20
C GLU A 197 4.21 -0.38 -18.69
N LEU A 198 3.14 -0.42 -17.90
CA LEU A 198 3.23 -0.66 -16.46
C LEU A 198 3.78 -2.07 -16.14
N SER A 199 3.37 -3.09 -16.90
CA SER A 199 3.84 -4.47 -16.70
C SER A 199 5.34 -4.60 -17.01
N GLU A 200 5.80 -3.99 -18.10
CA GLU A 200 7.22 -3.97 -18.48
C GLU A 200 8.05 -3.28 -17.38
N GLN A 201 7.57 -2.16 -16.85
CA GLN A 201 8.23 -1.46 -15.74
C GLN A 201 8.31 -2.33 -14.48
N ILE A 202 7.21 -2.96 -14.06
CA ILE A 202 7.24 -3.84 -12.87
C ILE A 202 8.26 -4.97 -13.04
N LEU A 203 8.34 -5.58 -14.23
CA LEU A 203 9.25 -6.68 -14.52
C LEU A 203 10.72 -6.25 -14.66
N GLU A 204 10.98 -5.02 -15.13
CA GLU A 204 12.33 -4.45 -15.14
C GLU A 204 12.82 -4.17 -13.70
N LEU A 205 11.96 -3.55 -12.89
CA LEU A 205 12.27 -3.16 -11.52
C LEU A 205 12.38 -4.36 -10.57
N ASN A 206 11.55 -5.38 -10.77
CA ASN A 206 11.50 -6.58 -9.93
C ASN A 206 11.45 -7.80 -10.83
N PRO A 207 12.59 -8.26 -11.38
CA PRO A 207 12.62 -9.35 -12.35
C PRO A 207 12.27 -10.69 -11.69
N PRO A 208 11.63 -11.63 -12.42
CA PRO A 208 11.18 -12.90 -11.84
C PRO A 208 12.31 -13.71 -11.19
N GLN A 209 13.52 -13.58 -11.73
CA GLN A 209 14.68 -14.39 -11.31
C GLN A 209 15.49 -13.72 -10.19
N GLY A 210 15.17 -12.46 -9.87
CA GLY A 210 15.78 -11.74 -8.76
C GLY A 210 15.28 -12.21 -7.39
N ASP A 211 15.89 -11.71 -6.33
CA ASP A 211 15.49 -11.89 -4.93
C ASP A 211 14.53 -10.79 -4.44
N GLY A 212 14.03 -9.95 -5.35
CA GLY A 212 13.17 -8.81 -5.00
C GLY A 212 11.92 -9.22 -4.22
N ASP A 213 11.65 -8.46 -3.15
CA ASP A 213 10.52 -8.67 -2.26
C ASP A 213 9.17 -8.37 -2.94
N PHE A 214 8.08 -8.78 -2.26
CA PHE A 214 6.70 -8.37 -2.59
C PHE A 214 6.18 -8.82 -3.98
N LYS A 215 6.82 -9.79 -4.64
CA LYS A 215 6.37 -10.36 -5.92
C LYS A 215 4.93 -10.85 -5.89
N PHE A 216 4.50 -11.43 -4.77
CA PHE A 216 3.13 -11.87 -4.54
C PHE A 216 2.07 -10.77 -4.72
N GLY A 217 2.43 -9.51 -4.43
CA GLY A 217 1.52 -8.37 -4.57
C GLY A 217 1.59 -7.73 -5.97
N CYS A 218 2.79 -7.57 -6.54
CA CYS A 218 2.94 -6.84 -7.80
C CYS A 218 2.69 -7.71 -9.04
N TYR A 219 2.90 -9.03 -8.99
CA TYR A 219 2.74 -9.87 -10.18
C TYR A 219 1.31 -10.29 -10.46
N PHE A 220 0.40 -10.15 -9.49
CA PHE A 220 -0.99 -10.56 -9.69
C PHE A 220 -1.68 -9.81 -10.85
N PRO A 221 -1.68 -8.46 -10.89
CA PRO A 221 -2.25 -7.73 -12.02
C PRO A 221 -1.41 -7.84 -13.31
N VAL A 222 -0.08 -8.07 -13.21
CA VAL A 222 0.79 -8.30 -14.39
C VAL A 222 0.43 -9.62 -15.07
N ALA A 223 0.23 -10.68 -14.29
CA ALA A 223 -0.19 -11.97 -14.80
C ALA A 223 -1.59 -11.90 -15.43
N GLN A 224 -2.51 -11.13 -14.84
CA GLN A 224 -3.82 -10.90 -15.44
C GLN A 224 -3.71 -10.19 -16.80
N TYR A 225 -2.83 -9.18 -16.94
CA TYR A 225 -2.53 -8.56 -18.23
C TYR A 225 -2.02 -9.57 -19.26
N TYR A 226 -1.02 -10.39 -18.91
CA TYR A 226 -0.50 -11.42 -19.82
C TYR A 226 -1.54 -12.49 -20.18
N TYR A 227 -2.40 -12.86 -19.24
CA TYR A 227 -3.48 -13.82 -19.49
C TYR A 227 -4.51 -13.27 -20.48
N GLU A 228 -5.00 -12.05 -20.23
CA GLU A 228 -6.01 -11.42 -21.09
C GLU A 228 -5.45 -11.02 -22.47
N SER A 229 -4.13 -10.76 -22.59
CA SER A 229 -3.45 -10.52 -23.88
C SER A 229 -3.15 -11.81 -24.66
N GLY A 230 -3.48 -12.98 -24.10
CA GLY A 230 -3.30 -14.28 -24.74
C GLY A 230 -1.96 -14.97 -24.48
N ASN A 231 -1.06 -14.35 -23.70
CA ASN A 231 0.21 -14.97 -23.29
C ASN A 231 0.04 -15.75 -21.97
N LYS A 232 -0.67 -16.89 -22.07
CA LYS A 232 -1.00 -17.72 -20.91
C LYS A 232 0.23 -18.29 -20.20
N ASP A 233 1.25 -18.72 -20.95
CA ASP A 233 2.47 -19.30 -20.39
C ASP A 233 3.17 -18.29 -19.48
N ARG A 234 3.27 -17.02 -19.92
CA ARG A 234 3.85 -15.96 -19.11
C ARG A 234 3.01 -15.62 -17.88
N ALA A 235 1.69 -15.65 -18.01
CA ALA A 235 0.80 -15.42 -16.87
C ALA A 235 0.98 -16.50 -15.78
N ILE A 236 1.05 -17.77 -16.19
CA ILE A 236 1.27 -18.91 -15.29
C ILE A 236 2.62 -18.79 -14.58
N GLU A 237 3.71 -18.55 -15.33
CA GLU A 237 5.05 -18.37 -14.76
C GLU A 237 5.06 -17.30 -13.66
N LEU A 238 4.46 -16.14 -13.92
CA LEU A 238 4.44 -15.03 -12.97
C LEU A 238 3.61 -15.35 -11.72
N ILE A 239 2.48 -16.06 -11.86
CA ILE A 239 1.71 -16.50 -10.69
C ILE A 239 2.47 -17.53 -9.86
N GLU A 240 3.18 -18.47 -10.49
CA GLU A 240 4.00 -19.45 -9.77
C GLU A 240 5.13 -18.77 -8.99
N VAL A 241 5.81 -17.79 -9.60
CA VAL A 241 6.83 -16.97 -8.94
C VAL A 241 6.22 -16.18 -7.77
N ALA A 242 5.04 -15.60 -7.97
CA ALA A 242 4.30 -14.88 -6.94
C ALA A 242 3.98 -15.78 -5.74
N ILE A 243 3.47 -16.99 -5.98
CA ILE A 243 3.16 -17.98 -4.93
C ILE A 243 4.43 -18.35 -4.16
N LYS A 244 5.52 -18.70 -4.86
CA LYS A 244 6.78 -19.08 -4.24
C LYS A 244 7.40 -17.96 -3.39
N SER A 245 7.18 -16.71 -3.78
CA SER A 245 7.66 -15.55 -3.00
C SER A 245 6.97 -15.42 -1.63
N LEU A 246 5.76 -15.98 -1.46
CA LEU A 246 5.07 -15.94 -0.16
C LEU A 246 5.79 -16.76 0.91
N ASP A 247 6.45 -17.85 0.53
CA ASP A 247 7.17 -18.73 1.47
C ASP A 247 8.31 -18.02 2.21
N HIS A 248 8.86 -16.96 1.59
CA HIS A 248 10.02 -16.22 2.11
C HIS A 248 9.63 -14.81 2.59
N SER A 249 8.34 -14.47 2.58
CA SER A 249 7.82 -13.13 2.89
C SER A 249 7.61 -12.88 4.39
N GLU A 250 8.68 -12.90 5.19
CA GLU A 250 8.60 -12.43 6.58
C GLU A 250 8.96 -10.94 6.65
N PRO A 251 8.19 -10.07 7.34
CA PRO A 251 7.17 -10.35 8.36
C PRO A 251 5.72 -10.07 7.90
N VAL A 252 5.21 -10.75 6.86
CA VAL A 252 3.77 -10.62 6.50
C VAL A 252 2.90 -11.45 7.46
N PRO A 253 1.82 -10.90 8.07
CA PRO A 253 0.94 -11.67 8.94
C PRO A 253 0.29 -12.87 8.23
N ASP A 254 0.17 -14.00 8.92
CA ASP A 254 -0.32 -15.26 8.32
C ASP A 254 -1.70 -15.13 7.63
N GLN A 255 -2.63 -14.40 8.25
CA GLN A 255 -3.95 -14.16 7.66
C GLN A 255 -3.87 -13.36 6.36
N THR A 256 -2.89 -12.46 6.25
CA THR A 256 -2.63 -11.70 5.01
C THR A 256 -1.96 -12.59 3.97
N LYS A 257 -0.96 -13.41 4.36
CA LYS A 257 -0.36 -14.41 3.48
C LYS A 257 -1.40 -15.36 2.89
N GLN A 258 -2.31 -15.88 3.71
CA GLN A 258 -3.37 -16.78 3.27
C GLN A 258 -4.33 -16.14 2.27
N ARG A 259 -4.69 -14.86 2.45
CA ARG A 259 -5.53 -14.13 1.48
C ARG A 259 -4.85 -14.03 0.12
N TYR A 260 -3.60 -13.59 0.07
CA TYR A 260 -2.84 -13.53 -1.17
C TYR A 260 -2.68 -14.92 -1.81
N LEU A 261 -2.32 -15.92 -1.01
CA LEU A 261 -2.15 -17.29 -1.49
C LEU A 261 -3.43 -17.83 -2.13
N THR A 262 -4.58 -17.61 -1.50
CA THR A 262 -5.88 -18.06 -2.02
C THR A 262 -6.18 -17.41 -3.38
N SER A 263 -5.99 -16.09 -3.49
CA SER A 263 -6.22 -15.37 -4.75
C SER A 263 -5.27 -15.79 -5.87
N LEU A 264 -3.99 -15.98 -5.56
CA LEU A 264 -2.99 -16.43 -6.53
C LEU A 264 -3.23 -17.86 -7.00
N LEU A 265 -3.56 -18.78 -6.08
CA LEU A 265 -3.93 -20.15 -6.43
C LEU A 265 -5.20 -20.17 -7.30
N GLN A 266 -6.17 -19.32 -7.01
CA GLN A 266 -7.40 -19.24 -7.82
C GLN A 266 -7.09 -18.76 -9.24
N ALA A 267 -6.18 -17.78 -9.39
CA ALA A 267 -5.69 -17.36 -10.69
C ALA A 267 -4.97 -18.50 -11.41
N LEU A 268 -4.05 -19.20 -10.73
CA LEU A 268 -3.30 -20.32 -11.29
C LEU A 268 -4.25 -21.40 -11.82
N ALA A 269 -5.22 -21.82 -10.99
CA ALA A 269 -6.20 -22.83 -11.38
C ALA A 269 -7.05 -22.39 -12.59
N ASN A 270 -7.44 -21.11 -12.63
CA ASN A 270 -8.19 -20.57 -13.76
C ASN A 270 -7.35 -20.49 -15.04
N TYR A 271 -6.05 -20.23 -14.94
CA TYR A 271 -5.16 -20.10 -16.09
C TYR A 271 -4.79 -21.46 -16.68
N THR A 272 -4.56 -22.46 -15.82
CA THR A 272 -4.21 -23.83 -16.23
C THR A 272 -5.44 -24.66 -16.60
N GLY A 273 -6.60 -24.35 -16.03
CA GLY A 273 -7.80 -25.20 -16.13
C GLY A 273 -7.75 -26.41 -15.20
N GLU A 274 -6.76 -26.49 -14.30
CA GLU A 274 -6.52 -27.60 -13.40
C GLU A 274 -6.52 -27.13 -11.93
N PRO A 275 -6.82 -28.00 -10.95
CA PRO A 275 -6.69 -27.64 -9.54
C PRO A 275 -5.27 -27.18 -9.19
N ALA A 276 -5.15 -26.11 -8.40
CA ALA A 276 -3.88 -25.57 -7.94
C ALA A 276 -3.74 -25.73 -6.42
N CYS A 277 -2.57 -26.18 -5.96
CA CYS A 277 -2.28 -26.40 -4.55
C CYS A 277 -0.93 -25.83 -4.16
N HIS A 278 -0.83 -25.23 -2.98
CA HIS A 278 0.43 -24.81 -2.36
C HIS A 278 0.28 -24.74 -0.84
N ALA A 279 1.31 -25.17 -0.09
CA ALA A 279 1.34 -25.14 1.37
C ALA A 279 0.08 -25.74 2.07
N GLY A 280 -0.51 -26.80 1.49
CA GLY A 280 -1.69 -27.48 2.03
C GLY A 280 -3.04 -26.81 1.71
N LEU A 281 -3.05 -25.67 1.02
CA LEU A 281 -4.25 -25.05 0.47
C LEU A 281 -4.42 -25.48 -0.99
N CYS A 282 -5.64 -25.84 -1.39
CA CYS A 282 -5.98 -26.22 -2.75
C CYS A 282 -7.26 -25.50 -3.20
N VAL A 283 -7.32 -25.10 -4.47
CA VAL A 283 -8.51 -24.52 -5.09
C VAL A 283 -8.74 -25.16 -6.46
N ALA A 284 -10.01 -25.23 -6.87
CA ALA A 284 -10.40 -25.69 -8.19
C ALA A 284 -10.62 -24.50 -9.14
N PRO A 285 -10.51 -24.70 -10.47
CA PRO A 285 -10.85 -23.68 -11.45
C PRO A 285 -12.32 -23.25 -11.30
N GLN A 286 -12.57 -21.94 -11.40
CA GLN A 286 -13.92 -21.40 -11.40
C GLN A 286 -14.45 -21.28 -12.84
N ASN A 287 -15.57 -21.94 -13.13
CA ASN A 287 -16.30 -21.77 -14.39
C ASN A 287 -17.03 -20.42 -14.38
N LYS A 288 -16.60 -19.46 -15.20
CA LYS A 288 -17.25 -18.13 -15.37
C LYS A 288 -18.69 -18.17 -15.93
N THR A 289 -19.32 -19.34 -16.08
CA THR A 289 -20.59 -19.53 -16.79
C THR A 289 -21.83 -19.68 -15.92
N SER A 290 -21.77 -19.53 -14.58
CA SER A 290 -22.92 -19.89 -13.71
C SER A 290 -23.64 -18.74 -13.00
N GLU A 291 -23.28 -17.47 -13.21
CA GLU A 291 -23.94 -16.35 -12.50
C GLU A 291 -25.05 -15.63 -13.29
N THR A 292 -25.28 -15.96 -14.56
CA THR A 292 -26.33 -15.30 -15.37
C THR A 292 -27.64 -16.08 -15.50
N GLN A 293 -27.78 -17.28 -14.89
CA GLN A 293 -29.01 -18.08 -15.02
C GLN A 293 -29.98 -18.01 -13.82
N ASN A 294 -29.60 -17.41 -12.70
CA ASN A 294 -30.50 -17.28 -11.53
C ASN A 294 -31.24 -15.94 -11.44
N ALA A 295 -31.08 -15.03 -12.41
CA ALA A 295 -31.82 -13.76 -12.48
C ALA A 295 -33.03 -13.79 -13.42
N VAL A 296 -33.35 -14.95 -14.01
CA VAL A 296 -34.57 -15.16 -14.83
C VAL A 296 -35.36 -16.31 -14.24
N THR A 297 -35.76 -16.17 -12.97
CA THR A 297 -36.90 -16.86 -12.34
C THR A 297 -37.03 -16.39 -10.88
N SER A 298 -37.50 -15.15 -10.70
CA SER A 298 -38.24 -14.68 -9.52
C SER A 298 -38.94 -13.37 -9.87
#